data_AF-A0AAN6ZZF7-F1
#
_entry.id   AF-A0AAN6ZZF7-F1
#
_cell.length_a   1.000
_cell.length_b   1.000
_cell.length_c   1.000
_cell.angle_alpha   90.00
_cell.angle_beta   90.00
_cell.angle_gamma   90.00
#
_symmetry.space_group_name_H-M   'P 1'
#
loop_
_entity.id
_entity.type
_entity.pdbx_description
1 polymer ?
#
loop_
_entity_poly.entity_id
_entity_poly.type
_entity_poly.pdbx_seq_one_letter_code
_entity_poly.pdbx_strand_id
1 'polypeptide(L)'
;MLPQLATLLLLPLGALAAAVVPLTPRAVSPDMTCGSANSRYTCPSEAKCCSKYGYCGTTEDFCLTTAGCQTAYSNTTSACQPPKSGVSLSIDGTCGSTGAGKNGYRCPGNATVTSCCSAS
;
A
#
# COMPACT_ATOMS: atom_id res chain seq x y z
N MET A 1 45.04 27.37 -53.38
CA MET A 1 43.66 27.13 -53.83
C MET A 1 43.45 25.62 -53.83
N LEU A 2 42.79 24.98 -52.87
CA LEU A 2 41.59 25.31 -52.09
C LEU A 2 41.64 24.50 -50.76
N PRO A 3 41.24 25.05 -49.59
CA PRO A 3 41.34 24.39 -48.30
C PRO A 3 40.19 23.38 -48.10
N GLN A 4 40.48 22.19 -47.58
CA GLN A 4 39.42 21.25 -47.20
C GLN A 4 38.85 21.66 -45.83
N LEU A 5 37.65 22.21 -45.88
CA LEU A 5 36.79 22.58 -44.75
C LEU A 5 36.65 21.43 -43.75
N ALA A 6 37.15 21.64 -42.54
CA ALA A 6 36.79 20.85 -41.38
C ALA A 6 35.30 21.05 -41.08
N THR A 7 34.50 20.01 -41.33
CA THR A 7 33.06 20.02 -41.03
C THR A 7 32.89 19.86 -39.52
N LEU A 8 32.69 20.99 -38.84
CA LEU A 8 32.41 21.05 -37.41
C LEU A 8 31.02 20.42 -37.15
N LEU A 9 31.01 19.18 -36.68
CA LEU A 9 29.79 18.45 -36.33
C LEU A 9 29.21 19.05 -35.04
N LEU A 10 28.29 20.01 -35.19
CA LEU A 10 27.50 20.56 -34.10
C LEU A 10 26.52 19.48 -33.61
N LEU A 11 26.89 18.76 -32.55
CA LEU A 11 25.96 17.94 -31.78
C LEU A 11 24.91 18.86 -31.13
N PRO A 12 23.61 18.70 -31.43
CA PRO A 12 22.60 19.46 -30.73
C PRO A 12 22.61 18.98 -29.28
N LEU A 13 22.77 19.90 -28.34
CA LEU A 13 22.47 19.65 -26.93
C LEU A 13 20.96 19.35 -26.86
N GLY A 14 20.61 18.07 -26.99
CA GLY A 14 19.26 17.57 -26.86
C GLY A 14 18.72 17.96 -25.49
N ALA A 15 17.70 18.83 -25.50
CA ALA A 15 17.02 19.27 -24.31
C ALA A 15 16.47 18.06 -23.54
N LEU A 16 16.95 17.86 -22.31
CA LEU A 16 16.30 17.01 -21.32
C LEU A 16 14.97 17.66 -20.94
N ALA A 17 13.92 17.41 -21.73
CA ALA A 17 12.56 17.72 -21.35
C ALA A 17 12.17 16.77 -20.21
N ALA A 18 12.28 17.25 -18.97
CA ALA A 18 11.70 16.57 -17.82
C ALA A 18 10.20 16.42 -18.07
N ALA A 19 9.73 15.20 -18.31
CA ALA A 19 8.31 14.91 -18.43
C ALA A 19 7.63 15.24 -17.09
N VAL A 20 6.92 16.35 -17.03
CA VAL A 20 6.04 16.68 -15.91
C VAL A 20 4.87 15.70 -15.93
N VAL A 21 4.95 14.63 -15.12
CA VAL A 21 3.82 13.73 -14.94
C VAL A 21 2.76 14.51 -14.15
N PRO A 22 1.60 14.83 -14.74
CA PRO A 22 0.56 15.53 -14.00
C PRO A 22 0.11 14.62 -12.85
N LEU A 23 0.26 15.11 -11.62
CA LEU A 23 -0.23 14.47 -10.40
C LEU A 23 -1.76 14.62 -10.35
N THR A 24 -2.45 13.98 -11.30
CA THR A 24 -3.90 13.88 -11.25
C THR A 24 -4.26 13.05 -10.02
N PRO A 25 -5.08 13.60 -9.10
CA PRO A 25 -5.59 12.79 -7.99
C PRO A 25 -6.37 11.62 -8.58
N ARG A 26 -6.08 10.42 -8.06
CA ARG A 26 -6.76 9.19 -8.47
C ARG A 26 -8.25 9.32 -8.20
N ALA A 27 -9.06 8.80 -9.12
CA ALA A 27 -10.50 8.79 -8.97
C ALA A 27 -10.91 7.90 -7.77
N VAL A 28 -11.96 8.31 -7.07
CA VAL A 28 -12.59 7.49 -6.03
C VAL A 28 -13.35 6.34 -6.68
N SER A 29 -13.27 5.17 -6.08
CA SER A 29 -13.90 3.94 -6.54
C SER A 29 -15.42 4.07 -6.66
N PRO A 30 -16.03 3.64 -7.78
CA PRO A 30 -17.49 3.61 -7.94
C PRO A 30 -18.15 2.34 -7.35
N ASP A 31 -17.37 1.29 -7.08
CA ASP A 31 -17.88 -0.06 -6.77
C ASP A 31 -17.14 -0.74 -5.60
N MET A 32 -16.43 0.06 -4.78
CA MET A 32 -15.59 -0.40 -3.67
C MET A 32 -14.36 -1.22 -4.08
N THR A 33 -14.01 -1.29 -5.37
CA THR A 33 -12.72 -1.84 -5.82
C THR A 33 -11.61 -0.77 -5.82
N CYS A 34 -10.38 -1.16 -5.51
CA CYS A 34 -9.24 -0.26 -5.40
C CYS A 34 -7.95 -0.97 -5.82
N GLY A 35 -6.83 -0.24 -5.93
CA GLY A 35 -5.54 -0.85 -6.26
C GLY A 35 -5.15 -0.71 -7.72
N SER A 36 -3.94 -1.15 -8.06
CA SER A 36 -3.40 -1.07 -9.43
C SER A 36 -4.22 -1.88 -10.43
N ALA A 37 -4.79 -3.00 -9.98
CA ALA A 37 -5.60 -3.90 -10.80
C ALA A 37 -7.00 -3.33 -11.13
N ASN A 38 -7.49 -2.37 -10.35
CA ASN A 38 -8.85 -1.82 -10.46
C ASN A 38 -8.80 -0.36 -10.91
N SER A 39 -8.31 -0.13 -12.12
CA SER A 39 -8.23 1.21 -12.74
C SER A 39 -7.54 2.27 -11.88
N ARG A 40 -6.67 1.86 -10.95
CA ARG A 40 -5.96 2.75 -10.04
C ARG A 40 -6.87 3.56 -9.10
N TYR A 41 -8.09 3.09 -8.84
CA TYR A 41 -9.04 3.74 -7.93
C TYR A 41 -8.52 3.84 -6.50
N THR A 42 -8.91 4.92 -5.82
CA THR A 42 -8.78 5.11 -4.38
C THR A 42 -10.09 4.80 -3.66
N CYS A 43 -9.99 4.49 -2.37
CA CYS A 43 -11.17 4.24 -1.56
C CYS A 43 -11.92 5.52 -1.14
N PRO A 44 -13.25 5.44 -1.00
CA PRO A 44 -14.05 6.54 -0.45
C PRO A 44 -13.80 6.72 1.05
N SER A 45 -14.25 7.84 1.62
CA SER A 45 -14.05 8.18 3.04
C SER A 45 -14.65 7.17 4.00
N GLU A 46 -15.78 6.57 3.63
CA GLU A 46 -16.55 5.63 4.45
C GLU A 46 -15.86 4.25 4.53
N ALA A 47 -15.02 3.91 3.55
CA ALA A 47 -14.32 2.64 3.42
C ALA A 47 -12.82 2.86 3.14
N LYS A 48 -12.21 3.72 3.94
CA LYS A 48 -10.92 4.39 3.65
C LYS A 48 -9.71 3.51 3.29
N CYS A 49 -9.69 2.23 3.60
CA CYS A 49 -8.51 1.38 3.43
C CYS A 49 -8.64 0.45 2.21
N CYS A 50 -7.64 0.46 1.34
CA CYS A 50 -7.55 -0.49 0.25
C CYS A 50 -6.81 -1.76 0.69
N SER A 51 -7.49 -2.90 0.73
CA SER A 51 -6.87 -4.19 1.09
C SER A 51 -5.91 -4.69 0.00
N LYS A 52 -5.04 -5.66 0.33
CA LYS A 52 -4.20 -6.34 -0.67
C LYS A 52 -5.00 -7.04 -1.78
N TYR A 53 -6.27 -7.33 -1.52
CA TYR A 53 -7.18 -8.00 -2.46
C TYR A 53 -7.89 -7.03 -3.40
N GLY A 54 -7.64 -5.72 -3.26
CA GLY A 54 -8.20 -4.71 -4.16
C GLY A 54 -9.62 -4.29 -3.81
N TYR A 55 -10.01 -4.38 -2.54
CA TYR A 55 -11.31 -3.93 -2.04
C TYR A 55 -11.17 -2.92 -0.91
N CYS A 56 -12.10 -1.97 -0.86
CA CYS A 56 -12.21 -0.94 0.15
C CYS A 56 -12.92 -1.43 1.42
N GLY A 57 -12.44 -0.99 2.59
CA GLY A 57 -13.04 -1.35 3.88
C GLY A 57 -12.48 -0.55 5.05
N THR A 58 -12.90 -0.92 6.26
CA THR A 58 -12.58 -0.20 7.51
C THR A 58 -12.02 -1.08 8.62
N THR A 59 -12.10 -2.40 8.49
CA THR A 59 -11.64 -3.34 9.52
C THR A 59 -10.13 -3.55 9.44
N GLU A 60 -9.57 -4.21 10.46
CA GLU A 60 -8.14 -4.49 10.55
C GLU A 60 -7.60 -5.27 9.35
N ASP A 61 -8.38 -6.20 8.78
CA ASP A 61 -8.00 -6.96 7.57
C ASP A 61 -7.81 -6.08 6.32
N PHE A 62 -8.40 -4.88 6.33
CA PHE A 62 -8.26 -3.90 5.25
C PHE A 62 -7.20 -2.85 5.60
N CYS A 63 -7.15 -2.41 6.84
CA CYS A 63 -6.39 -1.24 7.27
C CYS A 63 -5.02 -1.56 7.84
N LEU A 64 -4.74 -2.78 8.30
CA LEU A 64 -3.43 -3.10 8.84
C LEU A 64 -2.38 -3.23 7.74
N THR A 65 -1.21 -2.63 7.95
CA THR A 65 -0.08 -2.79 7.05
C THR A 65 0.37 -4.25 6.98
N THR A 66 0.27 -5.01 8.08
CA THR A 66 0.52 -6.46 8.10
C THR A 66 -0.51 -7.26 7.30
N ALA A 67 -1.74 -6.78 7.18
CA ALA A 67 -2.77 -7.38 6.31
C ALA A 67 -2.55 -7.03 4.82
N GLY A 68 -1.58 -6.16 4.51
CA GLY A 68 -1.26 -5.73 3.15
C GLY A 68 -2.07 -4.54 2.67
N CYS A 69 -2.51 -3.66 3.57
CA CYS A 69 -3.14 -2.40 3.19
C CYS A 69 -2.29 -1.59 2.18
N GLN A 70 -2.90 -1.18 1.07
CA GLN A 70 -2.25 -0.49 -0.04
C GLN A 70 -2.38 1.04 0.10
N THR A 71 -1.46 1.68 0.82
CA THR A 71 -1.51 3.13 1.13
C THR A 71 -1.73 4.04 -0.07
N ALA A 72 -1.12 3.73 -1.23
CA ALA A 72 -1.23 4.54 -2.45
C ALA A 72 -2.63 4.51 -3.10
N TYR A 73 -3.50 3.59 -2.66
CA TYR A 73 -4.86 3.37 -3.17
C TYR A 73 -5.92 3.50 -2.06
N SER A 74 -5.50 3.86 -0.85
CA SER A 74 -6.41 4.22 0.23
C SER A 74 -6.87 5.67 0.10
N ASN A 75 -7.88 6.06 0.87
CA ASN A 75 -8.43 7.41 0.84
C ASN A 75 -7.39 8.48 1.22
N THR A 76 -6.51 8.17 2.17
CA THR A 76 -5.39 9.01 2.60
C THR A 76 -4.12 8.18 2.78
N THR A 77 -2.96 8.85 2.82
CA THR A 77 -1.67 8.21 3.13
C THR A 77 -1.60 7.64 4.55
N SER A 78 -2.49 8.09 5.44
CA SER A 78 -2.63 7.64 6.82
C SER A 78 -3.83 6.69 7.01
N ALA A 79 -4.44 6.17 5.95
CA ALA A 79 -5.53 5.21 6.12
C ALA A 79 -5.01 3.84 6.58
N CYS A 80 -3.84 3.42 6.08
CA CYS A 80 -3.19 2.18 6.50
C CYS A 80 -2.44 2.39 7.81
N GLN A 81 -2.68 1.52 8.79
CA GLN A 81 -2.12 1.62 10.14
C GLN A 81 -1.17 0.46 10.43
N PRO A 82 -0.04 0.71 11.10
CA PRO A 82 0.74 -0.37 11.66
C PRO A 82 -0.08 -1.10 12.74
N PRO A 83 0.13 -2.41 12.92
CA PRO A 83 -0.53 -3.12 14.01
C PRO A 83 -0.04 -2.60 15.36
N LYS A 84 -0.96 -2.46 16.31
CA LYS A 84 -0.66 -1.98 17.66
C LYS A 84 -0.56 -3.15 18.64
N SER A 85 0.58 -3.24 19.32
CA SER A 85 0.81 -4.23 20.38
C SER A 85 -0.29 -4.13 21.45
N GLY A 86 -0.83 -5.28 21.83
CA GLY A 86 -1.90 -5.42 22.82
C GLY A 86 -3.28 -4.98 22.34
N VAL A 87 -3.44 -4.54 21.07
CA VAL A 87 -4.72 -4.02 20.56
C VAL A 87 -5.14 -4.71 19.27
N SER A 88 -4.23 -4.81 18.29
CA SER A 88 -4.54 -5.36 16.98
C SER A 88 -4.69 -6.87 16.98
N LEU A 89 -5.62 -7.37 16.17
CA LEU A 89 -5.81 -8.80 15.94
C LEU A 89 -4.60 -9.39 15.21
N SER A 90 -4.16 -10.58 15.66
CA SER A 90 -3.21 -11.37 14.89
C SER A 90 -3.93 -12.00 13.70
N ILE A 91 -3.45 -11.67 12.51
CA ILE A 91 -3.95 -12.20 11.22
C ILE A 91 -3.15 -13.43 10.73
N ASP A 92 -2.05 -13.75 11.41
CA ASP A 92 -1.06 -14.77 11.03
C ASP A 92 -0.86 -15.85 12.10
N GLY A 93 -1.66 -15.83 13.18
CA GLY A 93 -1.58 -16.78 14.28
C GLY A 93 -0.45 -16.52 15.28
N THR A 94 0.21 -15.36 15.19
CA THR A 94 1.22 -14.89 16.15
C THR A 94 0.63 -13.96 17.22
N CYS A 95 -0.37 -14.40 18.01
CA CYS A 95 -0.86 -13.62 19.16
C CYS A 95 -0.07 -13.85 20.45
N GLY A 96 -0.10 -12.87 21.37
CA GLY A 96 0.60 -12.88 22.65
C GLY A 96 1.95 -12.13 22.65
N SER A 97 2.62 -12.12 23.81
CA SER A 97 3.92 -11.45 24.05
C SER A 97 5.07 -12.44 24.30
N THR A 98 4.83 -13.75 24.15
CA THR A 98 5.81 -14.84 24.34
C THR A 98 5.77 -15.80 23.15
N GLY A 99 6.90 -16.47 22.84
CA GLY A 99 6.99 -17.43 21.74
C GLY A 99 6.85 -16.78 20.35
N ALA A 100 5.94 -17.31 19.51
CA ALA A 100 5.64 -16.75 18.19
C ALA A 100 5.06 -15.32 18.25
N GLY A 101 4.39 -14.95 19.35
CA GLY A 101 3.90 -13.59 19.61
C GLY A 101 4.99 -12.69 20.16
N LYS A 102 5.87 -12.16 19.32
CA LYS A 102 6.87 -11.15 19.76
C LYS A 102 6.31 -9.73 19.81
N ASN A 103 5.21 -9.48 19.11
CA ASN A 103 4.66 -8.15 18.88
C ASN A 103 3.39 -7.86 19.72
N GLY A 104 2.92 -8.80 20.54
CA GLY A 104 1.83 -8.56 21.50
C GLY A 104 0.42 -8.57 20.91
N TYR A 105 0.14 -9.22 19.78
CA TYR A 105 -1.18 -9.14 19.15
C TYR A 105 -2.27 -9.87 19.94
N ARG A 106 -3.53 -9.43 19.81
CA ARG A 106 -4.71 -10.06 20.44
C ARG A 106 -5.27 -11.18 19.57
N CYS A 107 -5.85 -12.20 20.18
CA CYS A 107 -6.62 -13.20 19.45
C CYS A 107 -8.10 -12.74 19.32
N PRO A 108 -8.84 -13.15 18.28
CA PRO A 108 -10.27 -12.88 18.13
C PRO A 108 -11.06 -13.41 19.34
N GLY A 109 -12.12 -12.70 19.76
CA GLY A 109 -12.90 -13.07 20.94
C GLY A 109 -13.61 -14.43 20.88
N ASN A 110 -13.74 -15.03 19.69
CA ASN A 110 -14.29 -16.37 19.46
C ASN A 110 -13.21 -17.44 19.19
N ALA A 111 -11.92 -17.08 19.30
CA ALA A 111 -10.85 -18.06 19.19
C ALA A 111 -10.66 -18.77 20.53
N THR A 112 -10.81 -20.09 20.55
CA THR A 112 -10.22 -20.90 21.62
C THR A 112 -8.71 -20.68 21.61
N VAL A 113 -8.04 -20.72 22.76
CA VAL A 113 -6.58 -20.50 22.87
C VAL A 113 -5.78 -21.35 21.85
N THR A 114 -6.32 -22.52 21.48
CA THR A 114 -5.78 -23.47 20.50
C THR A 114 -5.91 -23.05 19.03
N SER A 115 -6.85 -22.15 18.66
CA SER A 115 -7.13 -21.78 17.27
C SER A 115 -6.44 -20.50 16.80
N CYS A 116 -5.76 -19.76 17.69
CA CYS A 116 -5.08 -18.51 17.32
C CYS A 116 -3.67 -18.33 17.89
N CYS A 117 -3.36 -18.86 19.08
CA CYS A 117 -1.98 -18.96 19.53
C CYS A 117 -1.53 -20.37 19.22
N SER A 118 -0.78 -20.58 18.14
CA SER A 118 0.04 -21.78 18.05
C SER A 118 1.00 -21.73 19.24
N ALA A 119 0.65 -22.45 20.31
CA ALA A 119 1.49 -22.60 21.48
C ALA A 119 2.88 -23.02 21.01
N SER A 120 3.86 -22.14 21.20
CA SER A 120 5.28 -22.49 21.09
C SER A 120 5.83 -22.58 22.50
#